data_AF-A0AAP3GYA0-F1
#
_entry.id   AF-A0AAP3GYA0-F1
#
_cell.length_a   1.000
_cell.length_b   1.000
_cell.length_c   1.000
_cell.angle_alpha   90.00
_cell.angle_beta   90.00
_cell.angle_gamma   90.00
#
_symmetry.space_group_name_H-M   'P 1'
#
loop_
_entity.id
_entity.type
_entity.pdbx_description
1 polymer ?
#
loop_
_entity_poly.entity_id
_entity_poly.type
_entity_poly.pdbx_seq_one_letter_code
_entity_poly.pdbx_strand_id
1 'polypeptide(L)'
;GKDKNFDGNFDKVPVKGDGDLTDEQKQAVKENITKSNPDKGITNIEVKGDGSTTVTFEDGTTKDLTPDQTIKRYELGDPLFNEGEDK
;
A
#
# COMPACT_ATOMS: atom_id res chain seq x y z
N GLY A 1 15.61 -6.97 -16.61
CA GLY A 1 15.40 -6.46 -15.24
C GLY A 1 14.23 -7.20 -14.66
N LYS A 2 14.46 -7.90 -13.54
CA LYS A 2 13.44 -8.63 -12.76
C LYS A 2 12.47 -7.69 -12.03
N ASP A 3 12.81 -6.41 -11.98
CA ASP A 3 12.00 -5.22 -11.66
C ASP A 3 10.68 -5.10 -12.45
N LYS A 4 10.48 -5.88 -13.52
CA LYS A 4 9.28 -5.82 -14.38
C LYS A 4 8.02 -6.52 -13.85
N ASN A 5 8.07 -7.18 -12.68
CA ASN A 5 6.96 -8.03 -12.23
C ASN A 5 6.19 -7.53 -10.99
N PHE A 6 6.56 -6.36 -10.44
CA PHE A 6 5.78 -5.73 -9.37
C PHE A 6 4.48 -5.16 -9.95
N ASP A 7 3.35 -5.63 -9.43
CA ASP A 7 2.04 -5.09 -9.73
C ASP A 7 1.76 -3.90 -8.80
N GLY A 8 1.80 -2.70 -9.40
CA GLY A 8 1.45 -1.46 -8.72
C GLY A 8 -0.05 -1.14 -8.76
N ASN A 9 -0.87 -2.00 -9.36
CA ASN A 9 -2.31 -1.86 -9.45
C ASN A 9 -2.98 -2.81 -8.45
N PHE A 10 -3.00 -2.37 -7.19
CA PHE A 10 -3.68 -3.05 -6.09
C PHE A 10 -4.66 -2.10 -5.44
N ASP A 11 -5.62 -2.65 -4.69
CA ASP A 11 -6.64 -1.84 -4.03
C ASP A 11 -5.99 -0.85 -3.06
N LYS A 12 -6.54 0.37 -2.96
CA LYS A 12 -6.03 1.33 -1.97
C LYS A 12 -6.61 0.98 -0.61
N VAL A 13 -5.79 1.07 0.44
CA VAL A 13 -6.28 0.86 1.80
C VAL A 13 -7.06 2.09 2.25
N PRO A 14 -8.34 1.96 2.63
CA PRO A 14 -9.08 3.07 3.19
C PRO A 14 -8.51 3.43 4.57
N VAL A 15 -8.12 4.68 4.77
CA VAL A 15 -7.57 5.15 6.05
C VAL A 15 -8.32 6.38 6.58
N LYS A 16 -8.61 6.35 7.88
CA LYS A 16 -9.36 7.40 8.56
C LYS A 16 -8.43 8.52 9.02
N GLY A 17 -8.83 9.75 8.73
CA GLY A 17 -8.21 10.95 9.29
C GLY A 17 -7.12 11.58 8.42
N ASP A 18 -6.73 12.76 8.84
CA ASP A 18 -5.78 13.66 8.17
C ASP A 18 -4.33 13.51 8.70
N GLY A 19 -4.15 12.84 9.84
CA GLY A 19 -2.85 12.63 10.48
C GLY A 19 -2.00 11.51 9.87
N ASP A 20 -0.90 11.18 10.56
CA ASP A 20 -0.05 10.05 10.20
C ASP A 20 -0.80 8.71 10.38
N LEU A 21 -0.48 7.76 9.51
CA LEU A 21 -0.98 6.39 9.59
C LEU A 21 -0.63 5.76 10.92
N THR A 22 -1.62 5.14 11.55
CA THR A 22 -1.40 4.25 12.69
C THR A 22 -0.64 3.01 12.25
N ASP A 23 -0.05 2.29 13.21
CA ASP A 23 0.67 1.05 12.90
C ASP A 23 -0.26 -0.01 12.28
N GLU A 24 -1.53 -0.04 12.69
CA GLU A 24 -2.56 -0.90 12.10
C GLU A 24 -2.83 -0.55 10.63
N GLN A 25 -2.97 0.74 10.31
CA GLN A 25 -3.16 1.20 8.92
C GLN A 25 -1.92 0.90 8.06
N LYS A 26 -0.71 1.09 8.60
CA LYS A 26 0.53 0.71 7.92
C LYS A 26 0.59 -0.79 7.65
N GLN A 27 0.17 -1.61 8.61
CA GLN A 27 0.13 -3.06 8.45
C GLN A 27 -0.85 -3.48 7.33
N ALA A 28 -2.03 -2.88 7.27
CA ALA A 28 -3.00 -3.12 6.20
C ALA A 28 -2.43 -2.79 4.80
N VAL A 29 -1.66 -1.70 4.67
CA VAL A 29 -0.96 -1.36 3.41
C VAL A 29 0.06 -2.44 3.03
N LYS A 30 0.87 -2.92 3.99
CA LYS A 30 1.85 -3.98 3.75
C LYS A 30 1.19 -5.29 3.31
N GLU A 31 0.10 -5.68 3.97
CA GLU A 31 -0.64 -6.89 3.65
C GLU A 31 -1.23 -6.82 2.25
N ASN A 32 -1.79 -5.68 1.86
CA ASN A 32 -2.40 -5.55 0.55
C ASN A 32 -1.36 -5.59 -0.60
N ILE A 33 -0.22 -4.92 -0.40
CA ILE A 33 0.91 -5.00 -1.34
C ILE A 33 1.39 -6.44 -1.48
N THR A 34 1.56 -7.15 -0.36
CA THR A 34 2.03 -8.55 -0.34
C THR A 34 1.02 -9.50 -1.02
N LYS A 35 -0.27 -9.33 -0.72
CA LYS A 35 -1.36 -10.15 -1.30
C LYS A 35 -1.48 -9.97 -2.81
N SER A 36 -1.26 -8.75 -3.30
CA SER A 36 -1.29 -8.45 -4.74
C SER A 36 0.00 -8.85 -5.47
N ASN A 37 1.08 -9.04 -4.71
CA ASN A 37 2.40 -9.39 -5.22
C ASN A 37 2.94 -10.71 -4.62
N PRO A 38 2.20 -11.82 -4.73
CA PRO A 38 2.70 -13.11 -4.27
C PRO A 38 3.93 -13.52 -5.09
N ASP A 39 4.94 -14.10 -4.42
CA ASP A 39 6.14 -14.67 -5.03
C ASP A 39 7.00 -13.68 -5.86
N LYS A 40 6.94 -12.37 -5.55
CA LYS A 40 7.73 -11.33 -6.24
C LYS A 40 9.10 -11.05 -5.62
N GLY A 41 9.52 -11.85 -4.64
CA GLY A 41 10.80 -11.65 -3.95
C GLY A 41 10.85 -10.33 -3.18
N ILE A 42 9.73 -9.90 -2.57
CA ILE A 42 9.69 -8.76 -1.67
C ILE A 42 10.35 -9.17 -0.35
N THR A 43 11.34 -8.41 0.11
CA THR A 43 12.05 -8.66 1.37
C THR A 43 11.69 -7.65 2.45
N ASN A 44 11.32 -6.44 2.06
CA ASN A 44 10.92 -5.39 3.00
C ASN A 44 9.87 -4.47 2.38
N ILE A 45 8.93 -4.00 3.20
CA ILE A 45 7.98 -2.95 2.87
C ILE A 45 8.00 -1.93 4.00
N GLU A 46 8.52 -0.74 3.71
CA GLU A 46 8.53 0.39 4.64
C GLU A 46 7.40 1.35 4.29
N VAL A 47 6.44 1.52 5.21
CA VAL A 47 5.31 2.44 5.06
C VAL A 47 5.49 3.62 6.02
N LYS A 48 5.58 4.84 5.48
CA LYS A 48 5.71 6.08 6.24
C LYS A 48 4.36 6.57 6.76
N GLY A 49 4.39 7.55 7.67
CA GLY A 49 3.18 8.12 8.28
C GLY A 49 2.23 8.77 7.27
N ASP A 50 2.74 9.32 6.18
CA ASP A 50 1.90 9.91 5.13
C ASP A 50 1.25 8.87 4.19
N GLY A 51 1.72 7.61 4.21
CA GLY A 51 1.34 6.55 3.29
C GLY A 51 2.36 6.26 2.17
N SER A 52 3.42 7.07 2.07
CA SER A 52 4.52 6.82 1.13
C SER A 52 5.16 5.48 1.47
N THR A 53 5.39 4.63 0.46
CA THR A 53 5.87 3.26 0.68
C THR A 53 7.08 2.94 -0.18
N THR A 54 8.11 2.34 0.42
CA THR A 54 9.27 1.79 -0.29
C THR A 54 9.26 0.27 -0.16
N VAL A 55 9.25 -0.41 -1.30
CA VAL A 55 9.33 -1.88 -1.40
C VAL A 55 10.76 -2.25 -1.79
N THR A 56 11.42 -3.11 -1.01
CA THR A 56 12.74 -3.67 -1.31
C THR A 56 12.60 -5.11 -1.77
N PHE A 57 13.31 -5.48 -2.84
CA PHE A 57 13.32 -6.83 -3.39
C PHE A 57 14.60 -7.59 -3.03
N GLU A 58 14.58 -8.91 -3.19
CA GLU A 58 15.73 -9.80 -2.94
C GLU A 58 16.94 -9.48 -3.82
N ASP A 59 16.74 -8.89 -5.00
CA ASP A 59 17.82 -8.44 -5.88
C ASP A 59 18.45 -7.11 -5.45
N GLY A 60 17.97 -6.53 -4.34
CA GLY A 60 18.43 -5.27 -3.77
C GLY A 60 17.85 -4.03 -4.43
N THR A 61 17.02 -4.17 -5.47
CA THR A 61 16.32 -3.02 -6.06
C THR A 61 15.17 -2.55 -5.18
N THR A 62 14.70 -1.32 -5.42
CA THR A 62 13.57 -0.73 -4.71
C THR A 62 12.50 -0.19 -5.65
N LYS A 63 11.27 -0.14 -5.16
CA LYS A 63 10.15 0.53 -5.79
C LYS A 63 9.49 1.49 -4.78
N ASP A 64 9.44 2.76 -5.15
CA ASP A 64 8.73 3.78 -4.39
C ASP A 64 7.30 3.94 -4.89
N LEU A 65 6.37 4.06 -3.95
CA LEU A 65 4.95 4.27 -4.15
C LEU A 65 4.53 5.52 -3.39
N THR A 66 3.75 6.36 -4.06
CA THR A 66 3.18 7.56 -3.47
C THR A 66 1.97 7.20 -2.58
N PRO A 67 1.57 8.07 -1.62
CA PRO A 67 0.37 7.85 -0.83
C PRO A 67 -0.89 7.61 -1.69
N ASP A 68 -1.00 8.31 -2.82
CA ASP A 68 -2.14 8.15 -3.74
C ASP A 68 -2.19 6.77 -4.41
N GLN A 69 -1.12 5.98 -4.35
CA GLN A 69 -1.10 4.61 -4.87
C GLN A 69 -1.42 3.58 -3.78
N THR A 70 -1.32 3.94 -2.50
CA THR A 70 -1.40 2.99 -1.38
C THR A 70 -2.65 3.17 -0.54
N ILE A 71 -3.15 4.41 -0.39
CA ILE A 71 -4.23 4.74 0.54
C ILE A 71 -5.34 5.59 -0.10
N LYS A 72 -6.55 5.48 0.47
CA LYS A 72 -7.69 6.35 0.20
C LYS A 72 -8.09 6.99 1.54
N ARG A 73 -7.73 8.26 1.73
CA ARG A 73 -8.07 9.02 2.96
C ARG A 73 -9.55 9.41 2.96
N TYR A 74 -10.18 9.35 4.12
CA TYR A 74 -11.55 9.83 4.34
C TYR A 74 -11.65 10.63 5.64
N GLU A 75 -12.45 11.69 5.62
CA GLU A 75 -12.78 12.48 6.81
C GLU A 75 -13.92 11.82 7.59
N LEU A 76 -14.05 12.14 8.89
CA LEU A 76 -15.15 11.67 9.74
C LEU A 76 -16.46 12.36 9.32
N GLY A 77 -17.07 11.88 8.25
CA GLY A 77 -18.25 12.47 7.64
C GLY A 77 -18.46 11.96 6.21
N ASP A 78 -17.38 11.54 5.55
CA ASP A 78 -17.48 10.91 4.24
C ASP A 78 -17.95 9.45 4.38
N PRO A 79 -18.99 9.03 3.64
CA PRO A 79 -19.36 7.62 3.54
C PRO A 79 -18.18 6.82 2.97
N LEU A 80 -17.83 5.75 3.69
CA LEU A 80 -16.82 4.78 3.27
C LEU A 80 -17.31 3.98 2.06
N PHE A 81 -17.06 4.49 0.86
CA PHE A 81 -17.17 3.68 -0.35
C PHE A 81 -15.84 2.94 -0.56
N ASN A 82 -15.78 1.73 0.00
CA ASN A 82 -14.75 0.75 -0.32
C ASN A 82 -15.08 0.21 -1.73
N GLU A 83 -14.44 0.74 -2.77
CA GLU A 83 -14.65 0.33 -4.17
C GLU A 83 -14.17 -1.11 -4.48
N GLY A 84 -13.84 -1.89 -3.45
CA GLY A 84 -13.31 -3.25 -3.56
C GLY A 84 -14.25 -4.38 -3.09
N GLU A 85 -15.54 -4.11 -2.85
CA GLU A 85 -16.50 -5.17 -2.48
C GLU A 85 -17.57 -5.47 -3.56
N ASP A 86 -17.30 -5.13 -4.82
CA ASP A 86 -18.10 -5.60 -5.96
C ASP A 86 -17.21 -6.27 -7.02
N LYS A 87 -17.00 -7.59 -6.85
CA LYS A 87 -17.09 -8.61 -7.91
C LYS A 87 -16.97 -10.03 -7.37
#